data_AF-A0A3N2KHZ5-F1
#
_entry.id   AF-A0A3N2KHZ5-F1
#
_cell.length_a   1.000
_cell.length_b   1.000
_cell.length_c   1.000
_cell.angle_alpha   90.00
_cell.angle_beta   90.00
_cell.angle_gamma   90.00
#
_symmetry.space_group_name_H-M   'P 1'
#
loop_
_entity.id
_entity.type
_entity.pdbx_description
1 polymer ?
#
loop_
_entity_poly.entity_id
_entity_poly.type
_entity_poly.pdbx_seq_one_letter_code
_entity_poly.pdbx_strand_id
1 'polypeptide(L)'
;MLDGIKLPESVIAEMEKRGISANPIPIKPMIDTGIHFKKREPMRERDLSTEEFLNLFDKAESLKMAYVPHFITQCVIYYLDLFVEYARDCRLSDFKKHTRLLKAIKEEYLAALRHEMPPHVFEKFLTQRDEYLVSCGANLSLMYFTFGNQILKKYGRIDHEALYCYANIILAFINYVEDFDRNVNKRIAEKLGMPCRNHGDARLTAIKGVCNDIIKPYPLEKNNDTELCVGVMANKAVIMINNML
;
A
#
# COMPACT_ATOMS: atom_id res chain seq x y z
N MET A 1 18.15 -5.74 51.47
CA MET A 1 17.85 -7.13 51.83
C MET A 1 16.42 -7.38 51.39
N LEU A 2 16.25 -8.03 50.23
CA LEU A 2 14.93 -8.45 49.74
C LEU A 2 14.81 -9.93 50.09
N ASP A 3 13.98 -10.23 51.07
CA ASP A 3 13.66 -11.59 51.49
C ASP A 3 13.04 -12.34 50.32
N GLY A 4 13.72 -13.41 49.90
CA GLY A 4 13.32 -14.24 48.77
C GLY A 4 11.99 -14.93 49.03
N ILE A 5 11.13 -14.93 48.01
CA ILE A 5 9.89 -15.69 47.98
C ILE A 5 10.25 -17.18 48.18
N LYS A 6 9.86 -17.76 49.32
CA LYS A 6 9.97 -19.21 49.54
C LYS A 6 8.98 -19.92 48.63
N LEU A 7 9.48 -20.79 47.76
CA LEU A 7 8.66 -21.65 46.93
C LEU A 7 7.85 -22.62 47.81
N PRO A 8 6.58 -22.93 47.46
CA PRO A 8 5.78 -23.92 48.17
C PRO A 8 6.45 -25.31 48.16
N GLU A 9 6.35 -26.05 49.27
CA GLU A 9 6.99 -27.37 49.43
C GLU A 9 6.57 -28.39 48.37
N SER A 10 5.34 -28.29 47.86
CA SER A 10 4.83 -29.14 46.77
C SER A 10 5.59 -28.93 45.45
N VAL A 11 6.09 -27.72 45.20
CA VAL A 11 6.87 -27.39 44.00
C VAL A 11 8.30 -27.91 44.14
N ILE A 12 8.87 -27.83 45.35
CA ILE A 12 10.21 -28.36 45.66
C ILE A 12 10.24 -29.88 45.48
N ALA A 13 9.23 -30.59 45.99
CA ALA A 13 9.15 -32.06 45.88
C ALA A 13 9.01 -32.54 44.41
N GLU A 14 8.26 -31.82 43.58
CA GLU A 14 8.11 -32.15 42.16
C GLU A 14 9.40 -31.86 41.36
N MET A 15 10.16 -30.81 41.74
CA MET A 15 11.46 -30.49 41.14
C MET A 15 12.53 -31.54 41.48
N GLU A 16 12.57 -32.02 42.73
CA GLU A 16 13.48 -33.11 43.14
C GLU A 16 13.17 -34.42 42.42
N LYS A 17 11.88 -34.75 42.25
CA LYS A 17 11.43 -35.93 41.52
C LYS A 17 11.87 -35.93 40.05
N ARG A 18 12.10 -34.74 39.47
CA ARG A 18 12.59 -34.53 38.10
C ARG A 18 14.10 -34.32 38.02
N GLY A 19 14.82 -34.46 39.14
CA GLY A 19 16.29 -34.31 39.20
C GLY A 19 16.77 -32.86 39.06
N ILE A 20 15.90 -31.87 39.29
CA ILE A 20 16.22 -30.44 39.18
C ILE A 20 16.50 -29.90 40.58
N SER A 21 17.71 -29.38 40.81
CA SER A 21 18.08 -28.77 42.10
C SER A 21 17.25 -27.50 42.37
N ALA A 22 16.66 -27.40 43.56
CA ALA A 22 15.84 -26.26 44.00
C ALA A 22 16.64 -24.98 44.29
N ASN A 23 17.98 -25.04 44.25
CA ASN A 23 18.86 -23.88 44.34
C ASN A 23 19.44 -23.59 42.95
N PRO A 24 18.88 -22.63 42.19
CA PRO A 24 19.44 -22.27 40.89
C PRO A 24 20.84 -21.66 41.10
N ILE A 25 21.87 -22.37 40.63
CA ILE A 25 23.21 -21.78 40.48
C ILE A 25 23.07 -20.67 39.42
N PRO A 26 23.44 -19.41 39.72
CA PRO A 26 23.39 -18.37 38.73
C PRO A 26 24.38 -18.69 37.60
N ILE A 27 23.86 -19.16 36.46
CA ILE A 27 24.63 -19.28 35.23
C ILE A 27 24.94 -17.85 34.79
N LYS A 28 26.18 -17.40 34.98
CA LYS A 28 26.63 -16.17 34.32
C LYS A 28 26.53 -16.42 32.80
N PRO A 29 25.81 -15.58 32.05
CA PRO A 29 25.78 -15.73 30.61
C PRO A 29 27.21 -15.64 30.07
N MET A 30 27.60 -16.63 29.26
CA MET A 30 28.88 -16.61 28.55
C MET A 30 28.78 -15.50 27.50
N ILE A 31 29.27 -14.31 27.86
CA ILE A 31 29.37 -13.18 26.94
C ILE A 31 30.62 -13.42 26.11
N ASP A 32 30.48 -14.19 25.04
CA ASP A 32 31.19 -14.09 23.76
C ASP A 32 31.24 -15.48 23.11
N THR A 33 30.42 -15.69 22.07
CA THR A 33 30.37 -16.95 21.31
C THR A 33 31.44 -16.99 20.20
N GLY A 34 32.31 -15.98 20.09
CA GLY A 34 33.35 -15.91 19.04
C GLY A 34 32.79 -15.73 17.63
N ILE A 35 31.48 -15.58 17.48
CA ILE A 35 30.81 -15.32 16.19
C ILE A 35 30.74 -13.81 15.99
N HIS A 36 31.80 -13.24 15.43
CA HIS A 36 31.79 -11.85 14.97
C HIS A 36 31.02 -11.75 13.65
N PHE A 37 29.71 -11.51 13.71
CA PHE A 37 28.99 -11.03 12.54
C PHE A 37 29.56 -9.66 12.17
N LYS A 38 30.18 -9.53 10.98
CA LYS A 38 30.48 -8.21 10.42
C LYS A 38 29.16 -7.44 10.41
N LYS A 39 29.05 -6.42 11.27
CA LYS A 39 27.95 -5.47 11.26
C LYS A 39 27.96 -4.89 9.83
N ARG A 40 26.99 -5.26 8.99
CA ARG A 40 26.87 -4.66 7.66
C ARG A 40 26.78 -3.16 7.91
N GLU A 41 27.77 -2.42 7.41
CA GLU A 41 27.68 -0.97 7.40
C GLU A 41 26.35 -0.63 6.71
N PRO A 42 25.51 0.24 7.30
CA PRO A 42 24.33 0.70 6.59
C PRO A 42 24.83 1.34 5.29
N MET A 43 24.56 0.68 4.15
CA MET A 43 24.85 1.28 2.85
C MET A 43 24.13 2.62 2.83
N ARG A 44 24.89 3.70 2.65
CA ARG A 44 24.33 5.04 2.56
C ARG A 44 23.34 5.06 1.40
N GLU A 45 22.07 5.17 1.73
CA GLU A 45 20.99 5.40 0.78
C GLU A 45 21.25 6.76 0.12
N ARG A 46 21.13 6.83 -1.21
CA ARG A 46 21.35 8.05 -1.98
C ARG A 46 20.12 8.32 -2.83
N ASP A 47 19.60 9.54 -2.74
CA ASP A 47 18.60 10.04 -3.68
C ASP A 47 19.23 10.21 -5.06
N LEU A 48 18.62 9.62 -6.08
CA LEU A 48 19.05 9.76 -7.47
C LEU A 48 18.59 11.09 -8.04
N SER A 49 19.49 11.79 -8.73
CA SER A 49 19.07 12.91 -9.57
C SER A 49 18.25 12.44 -10.77
N THR A 50 17.38 13.31 -11.30
CA THR A 50 16.56 13.01 -12.49
C THR A 50 17.42 12.63 -13.70
N GLU A 51 18.57 13.27 -13.88
CA GLU A 51 19.52 12.94 -14.97
C GLU A 51 20.15 11.56 -14.79
N GLU A 52 20.59 11.20 -13.57
CA GLU A 52 21.11 9.86 -13.30
C GLU A 52 20.03 8.79 -13.56
N PHE A 53 18.78 9.05 -13.18
CA PHE A 53 17.66 8.15 -13.46
C PHE A 53 17.39 7.98 -14.97
N LEU A 54 17.40 9.08 -15.73
CA LEU A 54 17.21 9.05 -17.19
C LEU A 54 18.38 8.40 -17.94
N ASN A 55 19.58 8.40 -17.37
CA ASN A 55 20.74 7.72 -17.96
C ASN A 55 20.77 6.21 -17.63
N LEU A 56 20.07 5.76 -16.59
CA LEU A 56 20.02 4.35 -16.19
C LEU A 56 19.01 3.54 -17.01
N PHE A 57 17.96 4.17 -17.51
CA PHE A 57 16.85 3.51 -18.19
C PHE A 57 16.59 4.15 -19.56
N ASP A 58 15.99 3.38 -20.47
CA ASP A 58 15.53 3.99 -21.71
C ASP A 58 14.38 4.98 -21.43
N LYS A 59 14.19 5.94 -22.33
CA LYS A 59 13.17 7.00 -22.17
C LYS A 59 11.76 6.40 -21.95
N ALA A 60 11.45 5.30 -22.63
CA ALA A 60 10.14 4.65 -22.54
C ALA A 60 9.91 4.03 -21.16
N GLU A 61 10.94 3.42 -20.60
CA GLU A 61 10.97 2.78 -19.30
C GLU A 61 10.94 3.82 -18.18
N SER A 62 11.73 4.89 -18.27
CA SER A 62 11.67 6.00 -17.32
C SER A 62 10.26 6.61 -17.26
N LEU A 63 9.62 6.82 -18.41
CA LEU A 63 8.25 7.34 -18.45
C LEU A 63 7.24 6.35 -17.85
N LYS A 64 7.37 5.05 -18.09
CA LYS A 64 6.52 4.03 -17.44
C LYS A 64 6.68 4.05 -15.92
N MET A 65 7.91 4.09 -15.45
CA MET A 65 8.21 4.11 -14.01
C MET A 65 7.64 5.35 -13.32
N ALA A 66 7.65 6.51 -13.99
CA ALA A 66 7.09 7.74 -13.44
C ALA A 66 5.56 7.82 -13.56
N TYR A 67 4.98 7.54 -14.73
CA TYR A 67 3.58 7.85 -15.01
C TYR A 67 2.59 6.75 -14.67
N VAL A 68 2.99 5.46 -14.64
CA VAL A 68 2.05 4.37 -14.30
C VAL A 68 1.45 4.57 -12.89
N PRO A 69 2.22 4.84 -11.83
CA PRO A 69 1.68 5.14 -10.50
C PRO A 69 0.67 6.30 -10.50
N HIS A 70 0.98 7.37 -11.24
CA HIS A 70 0.10 8.53 -11.34
C HIS A 70 -1.24 8.19 -12.00
N PHE A 71 -1.25 7.45 -13.11
CA PHE A 71 -2.48 7.02 -13.77
C PHE A 71 -3.31 6.08 -12.91
N ILE A 72 -2.67 5.09 -12.27
CA ILE A 72 -3.39 4.19 -11.36
C ILE A 72 -3.99 4.95 -10.17
N THR A 73 -3.30 5.97 -9.67
CA THR A 73 -3.83 6.83 -8.61
C THR A 73 -5.08 7.60 -9.06
N GLN A 74 -5.25 7.88 -10.36
CA GLN A 74 -6.49 8.49 -10.86
C GLN A 74 -7.68 7.53 -10.73
N CYS A 75 -7.47 6.22 -10.84
CA CYS A 75 -8.51 5.24 -10.53
C CYS A 75 -8.86 5.25 -9.03
N VAL A 76 -7.86 5.41 -8.14
CA VAL A 76 -8.11 5.59 -6.70
C VAL A 76 -9.00 6.80 -6.44
N ILE A 77 -8.70 7.94 -7.06
CA ILE A 77 -9.49 9.17 -6.93
C ILE A 77 -10.91 8.98 -7.48
N TYR A 78 -11.05 8.31 -8.63
CA TYR A 78 -12.35 8.00 -9.22
C TYR A 78 -13.26 7.21 -8.26
N TYR A 79 -12.77 6.12 -7.67
CA TYR A 79 -13.57 5.32 -6.74
C TYR A 79 -13.79 6.00 -5.39
N LEU A 80 -12.86 6.87 -4.97
CA LEU A 80 -13.02 7.70 -3.78
C LEU A 80 -14.19 8.67 -3.96
N ASP A 81 -14.31 9.30 -5.13
CA ASP A 81 -15.43 10.19 -5.43
C ASP A 81 -16.77 9.44 -5.43
N LEU A 82 -16.82 8.25 -6.04
CA LEU A 82 -18.02 7.40 -5.99
C LEU A 82 -18.39 6.99 -4.56
N PHE A 83 -17.40 6.64 -3.74
CA PHE A 83 -17.62 6.32 -2.33
C PHE A 83 -18.26 7.50 -1.57
N VAL A 84 -17.68 8.69 -1.75
CA VAL A 84 -18.14 9.92 -1.12
C VAL A 84 -19.54 10.29 -1.56
N GLU A 85 -19.82 10.19 -2.86
CA GLU A 85 -21.11 10.48 -3.45
C GLU A 85 -22.17 9.52 -2.92
N TYR A 86 -21.90 8.21 -2.94
CA TYR A 86 -22.83 7.22 -2.41
C TYR A 86 -23.14 7.46 -0.92
N ALA A 87 -22.12 7.71 -0.09
CA ALA A 87 -22.33 7.98 1.33
C ALA A 87 -23.17 9.25 1.58
N ARG A 88 -22.98 10.29 0.74
CA ARG A 88 -23.79 11.52 0.78
C ARG A 88 -25.24 11.24 0.40
N ASP A 89 -25.45 10.55 -0.72
CA ASP A 89 -26.78 10.35 -1.31
C ASP A 89 -27.65 9.43 -0.44
N CYS A 90 -27.04 8.41 0.18
CA CYS A 90 -27.67 7.55 1.17
C CYS A 90 -27.73 8.16 2.58
N ARG A 91 -27.20 9.38 2.78
CA ARG A 91 -27.20 10.13 4.07
C ARG A 91 -26.58 9.36 5.23
N LEU A 92 -25.49 8.65 4.98
CA LEU A 92 -24.86 7.76 5.95
C LEU A 92 -23.96 8.54 6.92
N SER A 93 -24.53 8.89 8.09
CA SER A 93 -23.83 9.66 9.12
C SER A 93 -22.54 9.00 9.62
N ASP A 94 -22.51 7.69 9.66
CA ASP A 94 -21.42 6.92 10.24
C ASP A 94 -20.14 7.02 9.39
N PHE A 95 -20.30 7.27 8.09
CA PHE A 95 -19.19 7.49 7.15
C PHE A 95 -18.81 8.97 7.00
N LYS A 96 -19.45 9.89 7.74
CA LYS A 96 -19.16 11.33 7.64
C LYS A 96 -17.71 11.67 7.98
N LYS A 97 -17.11 10.95 8.94
CA LYS A 97 -15.69 11.15 9.31
C LYS A 97 -14.76 10.65 8.21
N HIS A 98 -14.98 9.43 7.72
CA HIS A 98 -14.16 8.83 6.64
C HIS A 98 -14.24 9.65 5.36
N THR A 99 -15.43 10.04 4.92
CA THR A 99 -15.63 10.85 3.71
C THR A 99 -14.96 12.22 3.79
N ARG A 100 -15.01 12.90 4.95
CA ARG A 100 -14.28 14.17 5.16
C ARG A 100 -12.78 13.99 5.06
N LEU A 101 -12.25 12.94 5.66
CA LEU A 101 -10.82 12.65 5.63
C LEU A 101 -10.35 12.29 4.22
N LEU A 102 -11.08 11.43 3.51
CA LEU A 102 -10.78 11.07 2.12
C LEU A 102 -10.78 12.29 1.19
N LYS A 103 -11.76 13.20 1.34
CA LYS A 103 -11.78 14.47 0.61
C LYS A 103 -10.55 15.32 0.91
N ALA A 104 -10.21 15.50 2.19
CA ALA A 104 -9.06 16.29 2.58
C ALA A 104 -7.75 15.75 1.97
N ILE A 105 -7.55 14.42 2.02
CA ILE A 105 -6.36 13.78 1.44
C ILE A 105 -6.33 13.92 -0.09
N LYS A 106 -7.48 13.80 -0.77
CA LYS A 106 -7.58 14.05 -2.21
C LYS A 106 -7.18 15.48 -2.58
N GLU A 107 -7.68 16.48 -1.86
CA GLU A 107 -7.34 17.89 -2.12
C GLU A 107 -5.85 18.14 -1.88
N GLU A 108 -5.27 17.57 -0.82
CA GLU A 108 -3.84 17.64 -0.55
C GLU A 108 -3.00 17.00 -1.67
N TYR A 109 -3.42 15.85 -2.20
CA TYR A 109 -2.78 15.20 -3.34
C TYR A 109 -2.79 16.08 -4.60
N LEU A 110 -3.94 16.64 -4.95
CA LEU A 110 -4.06 17.51 -6.13
C LEU A 110 -3.26 18.81 -5.96
N ALA A 111 -3.26 19.39 -4.76
CA ALA A 111 -2.48 20.58 -4.45
C ALA A 111 -0.98 20.31 -4.61
N ALA A 112 -0.49 19.17 -4.10
CA ALA A 112 0.91 18.79 -4.24
C ALA A 112 1.32 18.56 -5.69
N LEU A 113 0.53 17.83 -6.48
CA LEU A 113 0.80 17.66 -7.91
C LEU A 113 0.91 19.00 -8.65
N ARG A 114 0.04 19.96 -8.31
CA ARG A 114 0.08 21.31 -8.88
C ARG A 114 1.33 22.09 -8.49
N HIS A 115 1.89 21.85 -7.30
CA HIS A 115 3.11 22.48 -6.84
C HIS A 115 4.38 21.81 -7.39
N GLU A 116 4.35 20.50 -7.61
CA GLU A 116 5.47 19.70 -8.11
C GLU A 116 5.72 19.90 -9.62
N MET A 117 4.71 20.36 -10.37
CA MET A 117 4.77 20.49 -11.83
C MET A 117 4.61 21.95 -12.29
N PRO A 118 5.32 22.37 -13.36
CA PRO A 118 5.03 23.63 -14.03
C PRO A 118 3.57 23.67 -14.54
N PRO A 119 2.88 24.83 -14.55
CA PRO A 119 1.46 24.91 -14.88
C PRO A 119 1.06 24.23 -16.20
N HIS A 120 1.85 24.43 -17.27
CA HIS A 120 1.57 23.81 -18.57
C HIS A 120 1.73 22.28 -18.57
N VAL A 121 2.62 21.73 -17.74
CA VAL A 121 2.78 20.28 -17.56
C VAL A 121 1.61 19.73 -16.77
N PHE A 122 1.18 20.45 -15.73
CA PHE A 122 0.03 20.07 -14.92
C PHE A 122 -1.26 20.01 -15.76
N GLU A 123 -1.56 21.03 -16.57
CA GLU A 123 -2.75 21.02 -17.45
C GLU A 123 -2.70 19.88 -18.48
N LYS A 124 -1.53 19.60 -19.04
CA LYS A 124 -1.34 18.45 -19.93
C LYS A 124 -1.58 17.14 -19.19
N PHE A 125 -1.08 17.00 -17.96
CA PHE A 125 -1.32 15.84 -17.12
C PHE A 125 -2.82 15.66 -16.81
N LEU A 126 -3.57 16.73 -16.54
CA LEU A 126 -5.02 16.65 -16.33
C LEU A 126 -5.76 16.15 -17.58
N THR A 127 -5.38 16.63 -18.76
CA THR A 127 -5.94 16.16 -20.03
C THR A 127 -5.67 14.67 -20.23
N GLN A 128 -4.43 14.24 -19.97
CA GLN A 128 -4.01 12.84 -20.06
C GLN A 128 -4.70 11.95 -19.02
N ARG A 129 -4.94 12.45 -17.81
CA ARG A 129 -5.76 11.75 -16.81
C ARG A 129 -7.16 11.48 -17.36
N ASP A 130 -7.78 12.50 -17.95
CA ASP A 130 -9.16 12.39 -18.41
C ASP A 130 -9.28 11.40 -19.57
N GLU A 131 -8.37 11.49 -20.54
CA GLU A 131 -8.21 10.51 -21.62
C GLU A 131 -7.97 9.08 -21.08
N TYR A 132 -7.12 8.93 -20.06
CA TYR A 132 -6.88 7.64 -19.42
C TYR A 132 -8.16 7.06 -18.80
N LEU A 133 -8.88 7.84 -18.00
CA LEU A 133 -10.13 7.39 -17.36
C LEU A 133 -11.21 7.04 -18.40
N VAL A 134 -11.31 7.82 -19.48
CA VAL A 134 -12.18 7.50 -20.63
C VAL A 134 -11.77 6.16 -21.26
N SER A 135 -10.46 5.93 -21.44
CA SER A 135 -9.95 4.66 -21.98
C SER A 135 -10.25 3.46 -21.08
N CYS A 136 -10.31 3.66 -19.76
CA CYS A 136 -10.71 2.64 -18.80
C CYS A 136 -12.20 2.31 -18.98
N GLY A 137 -13.06 3.33 -19.10
CA GLY A 137 -14.46 3.19 -19.52
C GLY A 137 -15.21 2.06 -18.82
N ALA A 138 -15.80 1.15 -19.61
CA ALA A 138 -16.57 0.00 -19.11
C ALA A 138 -15.79 -0.93 -18.15
N ASN A 139 -14.45 -0.91 -18.18
CA ASN A 139 -13.65 -1.73 -17.27
C ASN A 139 -13.79 -1.25 -15.82
N LEU A 140 -14.08 0.04 -15.57
CA LEU A 140 -14.33 0.55 -14.23
C LEU A 140 -15.63 -0.02 -13.67
N SER A 141 -16.67 -0.10 -14.51
CA SER A 141 -17.93 -0.74 -14.14
C SER A 141 -17.74 -2.24 -13.92
N LEU A 142 -17.01 -2.92 -14.81
CA LEU A 142 -16.70 -4.34 -14.66
C LEU A 142 -15.97 -4.63 -13.35
N MET A 143 -14.99 -3.80 -12.98
CA MET A 143 -14.28 -3.93 -11.72
C MET A 143 -15.22 -3.81 -10.52
N TYR A 144 -16.18 -2.87 -10.53
CA TYR A 144 -17.21 -2.78 -9.49
C TYR A 144 -18.01 -4.07 -9.35
N PHE A 145 -18.50 -4.63 -10.47
CA PHE A 145 -19.27 -5.87 -10.43
C PHE A 145 -18.42 -7.07 -10.00
N THR A 146 -17.16 -7.16 -10.41
CA THR A 146 -16.25 -8.22 -9.98
C THR A 146 -16.08 -8.20 -8.46
N PHE A 147 -15.76 -7.04 -7.87
CA PHE A 147 -15.59 -6.93 -6.43
C PHE A 147 -16.90 -7.14 -5.66
N GLY A 148 -18.01 -6.56 -6.13
CA GLY A 148 -19.33 -6.77 -5.54
C GLY A 148 -19.73 -8.25 -5.53
N ASN A 149 -19.54 -8.96 -6.65
CA ASN A 149 -19.80 -10.39 -6.72
C ASN A 149 -18.95 -11.20 -5.72
N GLN A 150 -17.69 -10.82 -5.49
CA GLN A 150 -16.84 -11.47 -4.48
C GLN A 150 -17.34 -11.19 -3.06
N ILE A 151 -17.79 -9.97 -2.76
CA ILE A 151 -18.42 -9.62 -1.47
C ILE A 151 -19.69 -10.44 -1.28
N LEU A 152 -20.60 -10.42 -2.25
CA LEU A 152 -21.87 -11.14 -2.23
C LEU A 152 -21.66 -12.65 -2.04
N LYS A 153 -20.68 -13.24 -2.73
CA LYS A 153 -20.36 -14.66 -2.60
C LYS A 153 -19.82 -15.02 -1.22
N LYS A 154 -18.99 -14.16 -0.62
CA LYS A 154 -18.34 -14.43 0.67
C LYS A 154 -19.23 -14.13 1.88
N TYR A 155 -20.03 -13.07 1.79
CA TYR A 155 -20.75 -12.50 2.94
C TYR A 155 -22.26 -12.41 2.76
N GLY A 156 -22.80 -12.73 1.58
CA GLY A 156 -24.20 -12.54 1.26
C GLY A 156 -24.55 -11.08 1.01
N ARG A 157 -25.85 -10.76 1.04
CA ARG A 157 -26.34 -9.40 0.83
C ARG A 157 -26.00 -8.53 2.06
N ILE A 158 -25.41 -7.38 1.81
CA ILE A 158 -25.00 -6.43 2.83
C ILE A 158 -25.64 -5.07 2.52
N ASP A 159 -26.08 -4.39 3.57
CA ASP A 159 -26.57 -3.01 3.43
C ASP A 159 -25.43 -2.10 3.01
N HIS A 160 -25.69 -1.26 2.01
CA HIS A 160 -24.70 -0.32 1.48
C HIS A 160 -23.41 -1.00 0.98
N GLU A 161 -23.52 -2.21 0.41
CA GLU A 161 -22.42 -3.00 -0.18
C GLU A 161 -21.46 -2.17 -1.03
N ALA A 162 -21.99 -1.18 -1.77
CA ALA A 162 -21.22 -0.30 -2.64
C ALA A 162 -20.04 0.36 -1.92
N LEU A 163 -20.21 0.81 -0.66
CA LEU A 163 -19.13 1.44 0.10
C LEU A 163 -17.96 0.48 0.35
N TYR A 164 -18.27 -0.75 0.73
CA TYR A 164 -17.26 -1.79 0.96
C TYR A 164 -16.60 -2.22 -0.35
N CYS A 165 -17.38 -2.28 -1.43
CA CYS A 165 -16.86 -2.56 -2.77
C CYS A 165 -15.85 -1.50 -3.21
N TYR A 166 -16.22 -0.21 -3.15
CA TYR A 166 -15.32 0.89 -3.51
C TYR A 166 -14.06 0.91 -2.64
N ALA A 167 -14.19 0.70 -1.32
CA ALA A 167 -13.04 0.67 -0.42
C ALA A 167 -12.08 -0.50 -0.74
N ASN A 168 -12.59 -1.70 -1.03
CA ASN A 168 -11.75 -2.83 -1.46
C ASN A 168 -11.07 -2.56 -2.81
N ILE A 169 -11.75 -1.92 -3.75
CA ILE A 169 -11.18 -1.52 -5.05
C ILE A 169 -10.04 -0.51 -4.86
N ILE A 170 -10.25 0.52 -4.04
CA ILE A 170 -9.22 1.51 -3.72
C ILE A 170 -7.98 0.84 -3.14
N LEU A 171 -8.16 -0.09 -2.19
CA LEU A 171 -7.06 -0.86 -1.62
C LEU A 171 -6.31 -1.69 -2.66
N ALA A 172 -7.02 -2.30 -3.61
CA ALA A 172 -6.39 -3.08 -4.67
C ALA A 172 -5.49 -2.21 -5.57
N PHE A 173 -5.93 -1.01 -5.94
CA PHE A 173 -5.10 -0.07 -6.70
C PHE A 173 -3.89 0.44 -5.90
N ILE A 174 -4.08 0.81 -4.62
CA ILE A 174 -2.97 1.28 -3.79
C ILE A 174 -1.93 0.17 -3.60
N ASN A 175 -2.37 -1.06 -3.34
CA ASN A 175 -1.46 -2.20 -3.24
C ASN A 175 -0.69 -2.43 -4.54
N TYR A 176 -1.33 -2.27 -5.69
CA TYR A 176 -0.65 -2.34 -6.98
C TYR A 176 0.43 -1.27 -7.14
N VAL A 177 0.13 -0.02 -6.79
CA VAL A 177 1.13 1.08 -6.85
C VAL A 177 2.31 0.78 -5.94
N GLU A 178 2.07 0.35 -4.71
CA GLU A 178 3.13 -0.03 -3.79
C GLU A 178 3.98 -1.21 -4.30
N ASP A 179 3.35 -2.24 -4.90
CA ASP A 179 4.05 -3.36 -5.52
C ASP A 179 4.89 -2.90 -6.71
N PHE A 180 4.34 -2.00 -7.54
CA PHE A 180 5.02 -1.41 -8.67
C PHE A 180 6.26 -0.62 -8.22
N ASP A 181 6.12 0.26 -7.23
CA ASP A 181 7.22 1.05 -6.68
C ASP A 181 8.30 0.17 -6.05
N ARG A 182 7.90 -0.89 -5.33
CA ARG A 182 8.85 -1.90 -4.82
C ARG A 182 9.65 -2.57 -5.94
N ASN A 183 8.98 -2.93 -7.03
CA ASN A 183 9.63 -3.54 -8.19
C ASN A 183 10.57 -2.56 -8.91
N VAL A 184 10.16 -1.30 -9.08
CA VAL A 184 11.00 -0.25 -9.66
C VAL A 184 12.24 0.00 -8.80
N ASN A 185 12.07 0.16 -7.49
CA ASN A 185 13.18 0.33 -6.54
C ASN A 185 14.17 -0.84 -6.60
N LYS A 186 13.68 -2.08 -6.69
CA LYS A 186 14.52 -3.27 -6.86
C LYS A 186 15.35 -3.20 -8.15
N ARG A 187 14.74 -2.81 -9.27
CA ARG A 187 15.43 -2.70 -10.57
C ARG A 187 16.45 -1.56 -10.59
N ILE A 188 16.14 -0.44 -9.97
CA ILE A 188 17.09 0.66 -9.76
C ILE A 188 18.28 0.17 -8.94
N ALA A 189 18.02 -0.53 -7.84
CA ALA A 189 19.06 -1.04 -6.96
C ALA A 189 19.98 -2.06 -7.66
N GLU A 190 19.41 -2.93 -8.51
CA GLU A 190 20.15 -3.87 -9.33
C GLU A 190 21.07 -3.16 -10.33
N LYS A 191 20.62 -2.09 -10.98
CA LYS A 191 21.45 -1.33 -11.93
C LYS A 191 22.54 -0.49 -11.26
N LEU A 192 22.28 0.05 -10.08
CA LEU A 192 23.22 0.90 -9.34
C LEU A 192 24.19 0.12 -8.44
N GLY A 193 23.92 -1.16 -8.19
CA GLY A 193 24.67 -1.96 -7.23
C GLY A 193 24.50 -1.51 -5.77
N MET A 194 23.46 -0.72 -5.46
CA MET A 194 23.16 -0.24 -4.10
C MET A 194 21.67 -0.19 -3.81
N PRO A 195 21.22 -0.40 -2.56
CA PRO A 195 19.81 -0.29 -2.22
C PRO A 195 19.30 1.13 -2.51
N CYS A 196 18.19 1.19 -3.23
CA CYS A 196 17.44 2.40 -3.52
C CYS A 196 16.04 2.25 -2.92
N ARG A 197 15.54 3.28 -2.26
CA ARG A 197 14.21 3.26 -1.65
C ARG A 197 13.48 4.57 -1.89
N ASN A 198 12.68 4.62 -2.93
CA ASN A 198 11.72 5.69 -3.10
C ASN A 198 10.61 5.53 -2.04
N HIS A 199 10.38 6.57 -1.25
CA HIS A 199 9.32 6.57 -0.25
C HIS A 199 8.01 6.80 -0.99
N GLY A 200 7.15 5.77 -1.07
CA GLY A 200 5.87 5.87 -1.74
C GLY A 200 5.01 7.01 -1.19
N ASP A 201 3.99 7.41 -1.94
CA ASP A 201 3.17 8.57 -1.57
C ASP A 201 2.45 8.37 -0.22
N ALA A 202 2.78 9.23 0.76
CA ALA A 202 2.20 9.21 2.10
C ALA A 202 0.67 9.38 2.09
N ARG A 203 0.12 10.07 1.09
CA ARG A 203 -1.32 10.28 0.92
C ARG A 203 -2.03 8.99 0.52
N LEU A 204 -1.42 8.16 -0.32
CA LEU A 204 -1.91 6.82 -0.62
C LEU A 204 -1.91 5.94 0.64
N THR A 205 -0.87 6.04 1.47
CA THR A 205 -0.81 5.35 2.77
C THR A 205 -1.96 5.78 3.69
N ALA A 206 -2.26 7.09 3.73
CA ALA A 206 -3.38 7.62 4.51
C ALA A 206 -4.74 7.12 3.99
N ILE A 207 -4.98 7.16 2.67
CA ILE A 207 -6.20 6.61 2.05
C ILE A 207 -6.33 5.12 2.39
N LYS A 208 -5.24 4.35 2.27
CA LYS A 208 -5.19 2.94 2.61
C LYS A 208 -5.61 2.68 4.05
N GLY A 209 -5.12 3.48 5.00
CA GLY A 209 -5.51 3.39 6.41
C GLY A 209 -7.01 3.58 6.62
N VAL A 210 -7.60 4.57 5.94
CA VAL A 210 -9.04 4.86 6.00
C VAL A 210 -9.86 3.74 5.39
N CYS A 211 -9.48 3.25 4.20
CA CYS A 211 -10.17 2.15 3.54
C CYS A 211 -10.06 0.84 4.32
N ASN A 212 -8.91 0.55 4.93
CA ASN A 212 -8.74 -0.60 5.81
C ASN A 212 -9.68 -0.55 7.02
N ASP A 213 -9.89 0.63 7.61
CA ASP A 213 -10.86 0.80 8.70
C ASP A 213 -12.30 0.52 8.24
N ILE A 214 -12.66 1.01 7.04
CA ILE A 214 -13.98 0.79 6.44
C ILE A 214 -14.25 -0.70 6.16
N ILE A 215 -13.27 -1.42 5.59
CA ILE A 215 -13.49 -2.81 5.16
C ILE A 215 -13.39 -3.84 6.28
N LYS A 216 -13.04 -3.45 7.52
CA LYS A 216 -12.94 -4.37 8.67
C LYS A 216 -14.11 -5.34 8.80
N PRO A 217 -15.38 -4.95 8.59
CA PRO A 217 -16.51 -5.88 8.66
C PRO A 217 -16.55 -6.89 7.49
N TYR A 218 -16.06 -6.50 6.31
CA TYR A 218 -16.16 -7.26 5.07
C TYR A 218 -14.86 -7.23 4.24
N PRO A 219 -13.76 -7.81 4.74
CA PRO A 219 -12.47 -7.77 4.05
C PRO A 219 -12.43 -8.76 2.87
N LEU A 220 -12.04 -8.28 1.70
CA LEU A 220 -11.72 -9.18 0.59
C LEU A 220 -10.25 -9.57 0.59
N GLU A 221 -10.02 -10.85 0.33
CA GLU A 221 -8.68 -11.37 0.06
C GLU A 221 -8.34 -11.15 -1.41
N LYS A 222 -7.04 -10.99 -1.67
CA LYS A 222 -6.51 -10.88 -3.02
C LYS A 222 -6.81 -12.16 -3.80
N ASN A 223 -7.36 -12.02 -5.01
CA ASN A 223 -7.62 -13.14 -5.90
C ASN A 223 -7.36 -12.78 -7.36
N ASN A 224 -7.23 -13.80 -8.22
CA ASN A 224 -6.87 -13.63 -9.63
C ASN A 224 -7.81 -12.70 -10.41
N ASP A 225 -9.12 -12.73 -10.13
CA ASP A 225 -10.10 -11.90 -10.85
C ASP A 225 -9.92 -10.41 -10.52
N THR A 226 -9.75 -10.12 -9.23
CA THR A 226 -9.51 -8.76 -8.73
C THR A 226 -8.16 -8.21 -9.20
N GLU A 227 -7.12 -9.07 -9.23
CA GLU A 227 -5.81 -8.72 -9.77
C GLU A 227 -5.86 -8.45 -11.27
N LEU A 228 -6.60 -9.27 -12.03
CA LEU A 228 -6.77 -9.08 -13.47
C LEU A 228 -7.44 -7.74 -13.77
N CYS A 229 -8.47 -7.35 -13.00
CA CYS A 229 -9.12 -6.05 -13.17
C CYS A 229 -8.12 -4.90 -13.01
N VAL A 230 -7.27 -4.94 -11.99
CA VAL A 230 -6.22 -3.92 -11.79
C VAL A 230 -5.18 -3.98 -12.92
N GLY A 231 -4.76 -5.18 -13.33
CA GLY A 231 -3.82 -5.38 -14.43
C GLY A 231 -4.31 -4.81 -15.76
N VAL A 232 -5.60 -4.91 -16.06
CA VAL A 232 -6.21 -4.29 -17.26
C VAL A 232 -6.05 -2.77 -17.22
N MET A 233 -6.27 -2.13 -16.06
CA MET A 233 -6.09 -0.68 -15.91
C MET A 233 -4.63 -0.28 -16.07
N ALA A 234 -3.71 -1.03 -15.46
CA ALA A 234 -2.28 -0.79 -15.61
C ALA A 234 -1.82 -0.94 -17.07
N ASN A 235 -2.31 -1.94 -17.79
CA ASN A 235 -2.00 -2.11 -19.21
C ASN A 235 -2.50 -0.92 -20.04
N LYS A 236 -3.68 -0.36 -19.73
CA LYS A 236 -4.16 0.87 -20.38
C LYS A 236 -3.27 2.07 -20.10
N ALA A 237 -2.79 2.22 -18.87
CA ALA A 237 -1.82 3.26 -18.53
C ALA A 237 -0.53 3.11 -19.35
N VAL A 238 -0.01 1.88 -19.48
CA VAL A 238 1.18 1.59 -20.30
C VAL A 238 0.95 1.90 -21.78
N ILE A 239 -0.19 1.50 -22.35
CA ILE A 239 -0.55 1.83 -23.75
C ILE A 239 -0.59 3.33 -23.95
N MET A 240 -1.21 4.05 -23.01
CA MET A 240 -1.31 5.49 -23.08
C MET A 240 0.06 6.17 -23.04
N ILE A 241 0.95 5.72 -22.15
CA ILE A 241 2.33 6.23 -22.07
C ILE A 241 3.10 5.94 -23.36
N ASN A 242 2.92 4.75 -23.96
CA ASN A 242 3.56 4.43 -25.24
C ASN A 242 3.09 5.36 -26.38
N ASN A 243 1.84 5.83 -26.35
CA ASN A 243 1.33 6.79 -27.33
C ASN A 243 1.85 8.22 -27.12
N MET A 244 2.50 8.51 -25.98
CA MET A 244 3.13 9.81 -25.69
C MET A 244 4.59 9.90 -26.17
N LEU A 245 5.18 8.76 -26.55
CA LEU A 245 6.55 8.63 -27.02
C LEU A 245 6.67 8.96 -28.51
#